data_AF-A0ABC9Y2P0-F1
#
_entry.id   AF-A0ABC9Y2P0-F1
#
_cell.length_a   1.000
_cell.length_b   1.000
_cell.length_c   1.000
_cell.angle_alpha   90.00
_cell.angle_beta   90.00
_cell.angle_gamma   90.00
#
_symmetry.space_group_name_H-M   'P 1'
#
loop_
_entity.id
_entity.type
_entity.pdbx_description
1 polymer ?
#
loop_
_entity_poly.entity_id
_entity_poly.type
_entity_poly.pdbx_seq_one_letter_code
_entity_poly.pdbx_strand_id
1 'polypeptide(L)'
;MLYLCTYSWMVANALWGWLQQWKRNNWQRRGKPIWAAPLWQDIAAWLQNLIVKVHHVDAHLPKSRATEEHQNNQQVDQAAKIEVAQVHLDWQHKGELFIAHWAHDTSGHQGRDATYRWARDRGVDLTMDTIAQVIHQCET
;
A
#
# COMPACT_ATOMS: atom_id res chain seq x y z
N MET A 1 -2.52 9.24 -27.79
CA MET A 1 -3.25 7.97 -27.54
C MET A 1 -2.40 7.16 -26.59
N LEU A 2 -2.92 6.88 -25.39
CA LEU A 2 -2.22 6.16 -24.33
C LEU A 2 -2.54 4.67 -24.43
N TYR A 3 -1.55 3.81 -24.22
CA TYR A 3 -1.75 2.37 -24.06
C TYR A 3 -1.55 2.01 -22.58
N LEU A 4 -2.55 1.41 -21.97
CA LEU A 4 -2.49 0.91 -20.61
C LEU A 4 -2.53 -0.62 -20.64
N CYS A 5 -1.45 -1.25 -20.22
CA CYS A 5 -1.39 -2.69 -19.98
C CYS A 5 -1.54 -2.95 -18.49
N THR A 6 -2.46 -3.83 -18.10
CA THR A 6 -2.67 -4.18 -16.70
C THR A 6 -2.93 -5.67 -16.54
N TYR A 7 -2.39 -6.29 -15.49
CA TYR A 7 -2.79 -7.64 -15.12
C TYR A 7 -4.04 -7.68 -14.24
N SER A 8 -4.49 -6.54 -13.72
CA SER A 8 -5.63 -6.48 -12.84
C SER A 8 -6.92 -6.58 -13.63
N TRP A 9 -7.62 -7.70 -13.45
CA TRP A 9 -8.90 -7.94 -14.10
C TRP A 9 -9.96 -6.89 -13.71
N MET A 10 -9.92 -6.43 -12.46
CA MET A 10 -10.80 -5.36 -11.97
C MET A 10 -10.56 -4.04 -12.72
N VAL A 11 -9.29 -3.65 -12.89
CA VAL A 11 -8.93 -2.39 -13.54
C VAL A 11 -9.28 -2.44 -15.02
N ALA A 12 -8.99 -3.54 -15.71
CA ALA A 12 -9.35 -3.72 -17.11
C ALA A 12 -10.87 -3.58 -17.33
N ASN A 13 -11.69 -4.29 -16.55
CA ASN A 13 -13.15 -4.22 -16.69
C ASN A 13 -13.73 -2.86 -16.29
N ALA A 14 -13.14 -2.20 -15.29
CA ALA A 14 -13.53 -0.85 -14.92
C ALA A 14 -13.37 0.11 -16.10
N LEU A 15 -12.20 0.07 -16.75
CA LEU A 15 -11.86 0.96 -17.85
C LEU A 15 -12.55 0.59 -19.17
N TRP A 16 -12.82 -0.70 -19.41
CA TRP A 16 -13.55 -1.12 -20.62
C TRP A 16 -15.02 -0.73 -20.61
N GLY A 17 -15.65 -0.56 -19.44
CA GLY A 17 -17.06 -0.16 -19.44
C GLY A 17 -17.70 0.14 -18.09
N TRP A 18 -17.21 -0.40 -16.97
CA TRP A 18 -17.91 -0.16 -15.70
C TRP A 18 -17.83 1.29 -15.24
N LEU A 19 -16.79 2.06 -15.58
CA LEU A 19 -16.71 3.48 -15.22
C LEU A 19 -17.93 4.28 -15.71
N GLN A 20 -18.38 4.03 -16.93
CA GLN A 20 -19.57 4.70 -17.48
C GLN A 20 -20.83 4.28 -16.73
N GLN A 21 -20.97 2.99 -16.41
CA GLN A 21 -22.10 2.46 -15.67
C GLN A 21 -22.14 2.97 -14.21
N TRP A 22 -20.99 3.03 -13.55
CA TRP A 22 -20.85 3.55 -12.19
C TRP A 22 -21.14 5.04 -12.15
N LYS A 23 -20.61 5.83 -13.09
CA LYS A 23 -20.92 7.26 -13.20
C LYS A 23 -22.41 7.51 -13.35
N ARG A 24 -23.11 6.73 -14.17
CA ARG A 24 -24.58 6.80 -14.34
C ARG A 24 -25.36 6.43 -13.07
N ASN A 25 -24.82 5.51 -12.28
CA ASN A 25 -25.44 5.05 -11.04
C ASN A 25 -24.93 5.81 -9.81
N ASN A 26 -24.44 7.05 -9.97
CA ASN A 26 -23.89 7.88 -8.88
C ASN A 26 -22.82 7.16 -8.05
N TRP A 27 -21.99 6.35 -8.70
CA TRP A 27 -20.92 5.55 -8.09
C TRP A 27 -21.41 4.56 -7.05
N GLN A 28 -22.64 4.06 -7.21
CA GLN A 28 -23.26 3.09 -6.33
C GLN A 28 -23.64 1.79 -7.05
N ARG A 29 -23.67 0.70 -6.28
CA ARG A 29 -24.24 -0.59 -6.67
C ARG A 29 -25.17 -1.05 -5.57
N ARG A 30 -26.45 -1.26 -5.89
CA ARG A 30 -27.50 -1.66 -4.93
C ARG A 30 -27.60 -0.70 -3.73
N GLY A 31 -27.51 0.60 -3.97
CA GLY A 31 -27.61 1.65 -2.93
C GLY A 31 -26.38 1.80 -2.04
N LYS A 32 -25.30 1.06 -2.28
CA LYS A 32 -24.02 1.21 -1.56
C LYS A 32 -22.95 1.80 -2.49
N PRO A 33 -22.05 2.66 -1.99
CA PRO A 33 -20.94 3.14 -2.79
C PRO A 33 -20.07 1.97 -3.27
N ILE A 34 -19.55 2.06 -4.49
CA ILE A 34 -18.55 1.10 -4.97
C ILE A 34 -17.26 1.23 -4.16
N TRP A 35 -16.49 0.15 -4.06
CA TRP A 35 -15.20 0.18 -3.37
C TRP A 35 -14.27 1.21 -4.02
N ALA A 36 -13.62 2.02 -3.18
CA ALA A 36 -12.74 3.11 -3.61
C ALA A 36 -13.39 4.09 -4.60
N ALA A 37 -14.69 4.38 -4.46
CA ALA A 37 -15.41 5.32 -5.34
C ALA A 37 -14.68 6.65 -5.61
N PRO A 38 -14.03 7.32 -4.63
CA PRO A 38 -13.27 8.55 -4.90
C PRO A 38 -12.12 8.34 -5.89
N LEU A 39 -11.33 7.26 -5.75
CA LEU A 39 -10.23 6.97 -6.66
C LEU A 39 -10.74 6.71 -8.09
N TRP A 40 -11.86 6.00 -8.24
CA TRP A 40 -12.45 5.77 -9.56
C TRP A 40 -13.02 7.05 -10.18
N GLN A 41 -13.51 7.98 -9.38
CA GLN A 41 -13.94 9.31 -9.84
C GLN A 41 -12.76 10.11 -10.37
N ASP A 42 -11.64 10.14 -9.64
CA ASP A 42 -10.43 10.84 -10.06
C ASP A 42 -9.84 10.25 -11.34
N ILE A 43 -9.77 8.92 -11.44
CA ILE A 43 -9.35 8.22 -12.66
C ILE A 43 -10.30 8.58 -13.82
N ALA A 44 -11.61 8.55 -13.61
CA ALA A 44 -12.56 8.89 -14.66
C ALA A 44 -12.53 10.38 -15.06
N ALA A 45 -12.14 11.28 -14.16
CA ALA A 45 -11.91 12.69 -14.48
C ALA A 45 -10.64 12.85 -15.32
N TRP A 46 -9.55 12.17 -14.95
CA TRP A 46 -8.30 12.20 -15.69
C TRP A 46 -8.43 11.62 -17.10
N LEU A 47 -9.20 10.54 -17.24
CA LEU A 47 -9.42 9.86 -18.52
C LEU A 47 -10.40 10.58 -19.46
N GLN A 48 -11.20 11.54 -18.99
CA GLN A 48 -12.21 12.21 -19.83
C GLN A 48 -11.63 12.89 -21.07
N ASN A 49 -10.37 13.31 -21.00
CA ASN A 49 -9.68 14.01 -22.10
C ASN A 49 -8.62 13.14 -22.79
N LEU A 50 -8.56 11.84 -22.49
CA LEU A 50 -7.54 10.93 -23.01
C LEU A 50 -8.16 9.82 -23.85
N ILE A 51 -7.62 9.60 -25.04
CA ILE A 51 -7.88 8.37 -25.80
C ILE A 51 -6.95 7.28 -25.25
N VAL A 52 -7.51 6.34 -24.49
CA VAL A 52 -6.80 5.22 -23.88
C VAL A 52 -7.22 3.90 -24.49
N LYS A 53 -6.25 3.10 -24.92
CA LYS A 53 -6.44 1.70 -25.28
C LYS A 53 -5.98 0.83 -24.11
N VAL A 54 -6.86 -0.05 -23.64
CA VAL A 54 -6.62 -0.89 -22.47
C VAL A 54 -6.43 -2.32 -22.91
N HIS A 55 -5.30 -2.90 -22.52
CA HIS A 55 -4.96 -4.30 -22.73
C HIS A 55 -4.86 -5.00 -21.36
N HIS A 56 -5.66 -6.05 -21.17
CA HIS A 56 -5.48 -6.93 -20.04
C HIS A 56 -4.43 -7.98 -20.39
N VAL A 57 -3.47 -8.17 -19.49
CA VAL A 57 -2.39 -9.13 -19.64
C VAL A 57 -2.54 -10.19 -18.56
N ASP A 58 -2.64 -11.46 -18.93
CA ASP A 58 -2.68 -12.53 -17.94
C ASP A 58 -1.35 -12.63 -17.19
N ALA A 59 -1.39 -12.46 -15.87
CA ALA A 59 -0.20 -12.51 -15.00
C ALA A 59 0.44 -13.91 -14.90
N HIS A 60 -0.29 -14.95 -15.29
CA HIS A 60 0.15 -16.34 -15.13
C HIS A 60 0.74 -16.95 -16.40
N LEU A 61 1.06 -16.14 -17.41
CA LEU A 61 1.67 -16.66 -18.62
C LEU A 61 3.07 -17.23 -18.31
N PRO A 62 3.36 -18.48 -18.73
CA PRO A 62 4.68 -19.03 -18.58
C PRO A 62 5.69 -18.19 -19.37
N LYS A 63 6.90 -18.00 -18.81
CA LYS A 63 7.96 -17.14 -19.40
C LYS A 63 8.26 -17.46 -20.87
N SER A 64 8.10 -18.71 -21.30
CA SER A 64 8.29 -19.14 -22.69
C SER A 64 7.25 -18.60 -23.67
N ARG A 65 6.14 -18.05 -23.18
CA ARG A 65 5.07 -17.42 -23.97
C ARG A 65 4.85 -15.94 -23.60
N ALA A 66 5.76 -15.35 -22.83
CA ALA A 66 5.63 -13.97 -22.37
C ALA A 66 5.83 -12.99 -23.55
N THR A 67 4.83 -12.15 -23.79
CA THR A 67 4.90 -11.01 -24.70
C THR A 67 5.67 -9.85 -24.05
N GLU A 68 6.06 -8.85 -24.85
CA GLU A 68 6.70 -7.63 -24.33
C GLU A 68 5.83 -6.92 -23.29
N GLU A 69 4.51 -6.84 -23.52
CA GLU A 69 3.55 -6.30 -22.56
C GLU A 69 3.56 -7.07 -21.23
N HIS A 70 3.70 -8.40 -21.26
CA HIS A 70 3.84 -9.22 -20.06
C HIS A 70 5.15 -8.95 -19.32
N GLN A 71 6.26 -8.79 -20.03
CA GLN A 71 7.55 -8.48 -19.42
C GLN A 71 7.55 -7.10 -18.75
N ASN A 72 6.97 -6.09 -19.41
CA ASN A 72 6.85 -4.74 -18.85
C ASN A 72 5.95 -4.72 -17.62
N ASN A 73 4.81 -5.41 -17.69
CA ASN A 73 3.87 -5.52 -16.58
C ASN A 73 4.47 -6.30 -15.39
N GLN A 74 5.32 -7.30 -15.65
CA GLN A 74 6.09 -7.99 -14.61
C GLN A 74 7.13 -7.09 -13.95
N GLN A 75 7.80 -6.22 -14.71
CA GLN A 75 8.72 -5.24 -14.13
C GLN A 75 7.99 -4.24 -13.23
N VAL A 76 6.81 -3.75 -13.67
CA VAL A 76 5.97 -2.87 -12.85
C VAL A 76 5.48 -3.59 -11.59
N ASP A 77 5.09 -4.87 -11.67
CA ASP A 77 4.71 -5.67 -10.51
C ASP A 77 5.87 -5.83 -9.51
N GLN A 78 7.09 -6.05 -10.00
CA GLN A 78 8.28 -6.11 -9.17
C GLN A 78 8.57 -4.77 -8.50
N ALA A 79 8.47 -3.66 -9.24
CA ALA A 79 8.67 -2.32 -8.70
C ALA A 79 7.62 -1.99 -7.62
N ALA A 80 6.35 -2.30 -7.87
CA ALA A 80 5.27 -2.10 -6.91
C ALA A 80 5.47 -2.93 -5.62
N LYS A 81 5.96 -4.18 -5.75
CA LYS A 81 6.30 -5.01 -4.58
C LYS A 81 7.46 -4.44 -3.76
N ILE A 82 8.45 -3.83 -4.41
CA ILE A 82 9.56 -3.16 -3.72
C ILE A 82 9.04 -1.94 -2.96
N GLU A 83 8.20 -1.11 -3.58
CA GLU A 83 7.60 0.07 -2.94
C GLU A 83 6.72 -0.34 -1.74
N VAL A 84 5.87 -1.36 -1.90
CA VAL A 84 5.06 -1.91 -0.81
C VAL A 84 5.94 -2.47 0.30
N ALA A 85 7.05 -3.14 -0.01
CA ALA A 85 8.00 -3.62 0.99
C ALA A 85 8.68 -2.47 1.75
N GLN A 86 9.06 -1.39 1.07
CA GLN A 86 9.62 -0.19 1.71
C GLN A 86 8.60 0.50 2.62
N VAL A 87 7.35 0.64 2.16
CA VAL A 87 6.24 1.17 2.97
C VAL A 87 5.96 0.24 4.16
N HIS A 88 5.99 -1.08 3.97
CA HIS A 88 5.80 -2.03 5.06
C HIS A 88 6.92 -1.96 6.10
N LEU A 89 8.18 -1.83 5.67
CA LEU A 89 9.32 -1.62 6.57
C LEU A 89 9.18 -0.29 7.35
N ASP A 90 8.73 0.78 6.70
CA ASP A 90 8.43 2.05 7.36
C ASP A 90 7.28 1.92 8.38
N TRP A 91 6.22 1.18 8.06
CA TRP A 91 5.13 0.87 9.01
C TRP A 91 5.58 0.00 10.17
N GLN A 92 6.44 -1.00 9.93
CA GLN A 92 7.04 -1.81 10.98
C GLN A 92 7.89 -0.95 11.90
N HIS A 93 8.78 -0.12 11.35
CA HIS A 93 9.60 0.80 12.12
C HIS A 93 8.76 1.80 12.92
N LYS A 94 7.69 2.36 12.34
CA LYS A 94 6.74 3.24 13.05
C LYS A 94 5.99 2.51 14.15
N GLY A 95 5.61 1.25 13.93
CA GLY A 95 4.98 0.40 14.94
C GLY A 95 5.93 0.09 16.10
N GLU A 96 7.17 -0.25 15.80
CA GLU A 96 8.22 -0.45 16.82
C GLU A 96 8.48 0.82 17.62
N LEU A 97 8.60 1.98 16.96
CA LEU A 97 8.77 3.29 17.62
C LEU A 97 7.60 3.59 18.56
N PHE A 98 6.36 3.37 18.10
CA PHE A 98 5.17 3.57 18.91
C PHE A 98 5.19 2.72 20.18
N ILE A 99 5.53 1.43 20.05
CA ILE A 99 5.58 0.53 21.21
C ILE A 99 6.77 0.89 22.12
N ALA A 100 7.90 1.32 21.56
CA ALA A 100 9.05 1.79 22.34
C ALA A 100 8.73 3.06 23.14
N HIS A 101 8.02 4.04 22.57
CA HIS A 101 7.51 5.20 23.29
C HIS A 101 6.59 4.78 24.43
N TRP A 102 5.61 3.91 24.14
CA TRP A 102 4.68 3.44 25.16
C TRP A 102 5.38 2.69 26.30
N ALA A 103 6.35 1.83 25.98
CA ALA A 103 7.18 1.13 26.95
C ALA A 103 8.01 2.10 27.81
N HIS A 104 8.53 3.16 27.21
CA HIS A 104 9.32 4.17 27.93
C HIS A 104 8.46 4.98 28.90
N ASP A 105 7.29 5.45 28.46
CA ASP A 105 6.37 6.22 29.30
C ASP A 105 5.83 5.36 30.45
N THR A 106 5.42 4.13 30.15
CA THR A 106 4.87 3.20 31.16
C THR A 106 5.91 2.65 32.14
N SER A 107 7.19 2.64 31.75
CA SER A 107 8.29 2.35 32.67
C SER A 107 8.72 3.58 33.49
N GLY A 108 8.02 4.72 33.36
CA GLY A 108 8.25 5.91 34.15
C GLY A 108 9.52 6.67 33.76
N HIS A 109 9.87 6.68 32.48
CA HIS A 109 11.06 7.36 31.95
C HIS A 109 12.39 6.90 32.58
N GLN A 110 12.44 5.68 33.13
CA GLN A 110 13.62 5.14 33.82
C GLN A 110 14.77 4.72 32.89
N GLY A 111 14.72 5.14 31.62
CA GLY A 111 15.75 4.88 30.61
C GLY A 111 15.72 3.48 30.02
N ARG A 112 16.80 3.15 29.31
CA ARG A 112 16.89 2.06 28.33
C ARG A 112 16.58 0.69 28.89
N ASP A 113 17.17 0.36 30.03
CA ASP A 113 17.02 -0.98 30.62
C ASP A 113 15.63 -1.20 31.21
N ALA A 114 14.94 -0.14 31.63
CA ALA A 114 13.57 -0.22 32.11
C ALA A 114 12.59 -0.41 30.94
N THR A 115 12.76 0.38 29.86
CA THR A 115 11.99 0.24 28.62
C THR A 115 12.15 -1.15 28.01
N TYR A 116 13.38 -1.66 27.93
CA TYR A 116 13.66 -3.00 27.36
C TYR A 116 13.04 -4.12 28.21
N ARG A 117 13.19 -4.07 29.54
CA ARG A 117 12.57 -5.05 30.44
C ARG A 117 11.04 -5.04 30.33
N TRP A 118 10.43 -3.85 30.31
CA TRP A 118 8.98 -3.72 30.18
C TRP A 118 8.44 -4.42 28.92
N ALA A 119 9.13 -4.23 27.78
CA ALA A 119 8.74 -4.81 26.50
C ALA A 119 8.91 -6.34 26.52
N ARG A 120 10.07 -6.82 27.01
CA ARG A 120 10.38 -8.24 27.11
C ARG A 120 9.41 -9.00 28.03
N ASP A 121 9.04 -8.42 29.17
CA ASP A 121 8.07 -9.01 30.10
C ASP A 121 6.68 -9.17 29.47
N ARG A 122 6.39 -8.41 28.40
CA ARG A 122 5.13 -8.45 27.63
C ARG A 122 5.25 -9.18 26.30
N GLY A 123 6.40 -9.82 26.05
CA GLY A 123 6.66 -10.56 24.81
C GLY A 123 6.77 -9.67 23.58
N VAL A 124 7.00 -8.36 23.75
CA VAL A 124 7.32 -7.46 22.64
C VAL A 124 8.83 -7.42 22.49
N ASP A 125 9.32 -7.77 21.31
CA ASP A 125 10.72 -7.57 20.96
C ASP A 125 10.89 -6.16 20.40
N LEU A 126 11.74 -5.37 21.05
CA LEU A 126 12.09 -4.02 20.60
C LEU A 126 13.59 -3.98 20.36
N THR A 127 13.98 -3.41 19.22
CA THR A 127 15.40 -3.22 18.94
C THR A 127 15.99 -2.19 19.90
N MET A 128 17.26 -2.40 20.24
CA MET A 128 18.00 -1.48 21.10
C MET A 128 18.14 -0.08 20.50
N ASP A 129 18.18 0.03 19.17
CA ASP A 129 18.29 1.30 18.45
C ASP A 129 16.98 2.10 18.56
N THR A 130 15.83 1.44 18.40
CA THR A 130 14.51 2.08 18.57
C THR A 130 14.32 2.61 20.00
N ILE A 131 14.74 1.84 21.01
CA ILE A 131 14.68 2.29 22.42
C ILE A 131 15.60 3.48 22.66
N ALA A 132 16.83 3.44 22.13
CA ALA A 132 17.78 4.56 22.26
C ALA A 132 17.25 5.83 21.59
N GLN A 133 16.61 5.70 20.42
CA GLN A 133 15.99 6.81 19.71
C GLN A 133 14.87 7.46 20.53
N VAL A 134 13.95 6.66 21.08
CA VAL A 134 12.85 7.15 21.92
C VAL A 134 13.35 7.90 23.15
N ILE A 135 14.40 7.39 23.80
CA ILE A 135 14.98 8.02 25.00
C ILE A 135 15.67 9.33 24.63
N HIS A 136 16.39 9.38 23.51
CA HIS A 136 16.99 10.61 23.03
C HIS A 136 15.94 11.68 22.69
N GLN A 137 14.75 11.26 22.23
CA GLN A 137 13.64 12.16 21.91
C GLN A 137 12.80 12.54 23.14
N CYS A 138 13.06 11.94 24.31
CA CYS A 138 12.39 12.29 25.55
C CYS A 138 12.99 13.60 26.11
N GLU A 139 12.27 14.71 25.94
CA GLU A 139 12.58 15.96 26.62
C GLU A 139 12.22 15.81 28.11
N THR A 140 13.19 16.06 29.01
CA THR A 140 13.05 16.00 30.47
C THR A 140 12.19 17.11 31.05
#